data_AF-A0A7C2FU13-F1
#
_entry.id   AF-A0A7C2FU13-F1
#
_cell.length_a   1.000
_cell.length_b   1.000
_cell.length_c   1.000
_cell.angle_alpha   90.00
_cell.angle_beta   90.00
_cell.angle_gamma   90.00
#
_symmetry.space_group_name_H-M   'P 1'
#
loop_
_entity.id
_entity.type
_entity.pdbx_description
1 polymer ?
#
loop_
_entity_poly.entity_id
_entity_poly.type
_entity_poly.pdbx_seq_one_letter_code
_entity_poly.pdbx_strand_id
1 'polypeptide(L)' 'AHRALTANPEVGLLLPCNVVVRDTGRGIVVEAMDPVAAMSIVQDPEVAEVAKQAREKLEAALAALE' A
#
# COMPACT_ATOMS: atom_id res chain seq x y z
N ALA A 1 8.16 -3.88 -3.69
CA ALA A 1 8.78 -2.76 -4.42
C ALA A 1 9.52 -3.24 -5.67
N HIS A 2 10.61 -4.03 -5.56
CA HIS A 2 11.44 -4.43 -6.72
C HIS A 2 10.64 -4.96 -7.92
N ARG A 3 9.78 -5.97 -7.72
CA ARG A 3 8.94 -6.54 -8.80
C ARG A 3 8.08 -5.48 -9.53
N ALA A 4 7.44 -4.57 -8.81
CA ALA A 4 6.65 -3.50 -9.42
C ALA A 4 7.54 -2.51 -10.20
N LEU A 5 8.67 -2.10 -9.64
CA LEU A 5 9.62 -1.20 -10.32
C LEU A 5 10.25 -1.82 -11.57
N THR A 6 10.49 -3.14 -11.54
CA THR A 6 11.00 -3.88 -12.70
C THR A 6 9.94 -3.98 -13.80
N ALA A 7 8.65 -4.13 -13.44
CA ALA A 7 7.55 -4.16 -14.39
C ALA A 7 7.28 -2.78 -15.00
N ASN A 8 7.16 -1.76 -14.15
CA ASN A 8 6.93 -0.40 -14.57
C ASN A 8 7.67 0.59 -13.65
N PRO A 9 8.75 1.24 -14.13
CA PRO A 9 9.52 2.20 -13.33
C PRO A 9 8.71 3.40 -12.83
N GLU A 10 7.67 3.83 -13.56
CA GLU A 10 6.83 4.99 -13.20
C GLU A 10 6.02 4.74 -11.92
N VAL A 11 5.79 3.47 -11.55
CA VAL A 11 5.18 3.12 -10.24
C VAL A 11 5.98 3.67 -9.07
N GLY A 12 7.26 4.01 -9.26
CA GLY A 12 8.10 4.68 -8.26
C GLY A 12 7.51 5.99 -7.75
N LEU A 13 6.69 6.68 -8.54
CA LEU A 13 5.97 7.90 -8.12
C LEU A 13 4.89 7.63 -7.07
N LEU A 14 4.47 6.38 -6.92
CA LEU A 14 3.38 5.94 -6.04
C LEU A 14 3.91 5.10 -4.86
N LEU A 15 5.24 4.99 -4.74
CA LEU A 15 5.91 4.36 -3.62
C LEU A 15 6.41 5.44 -2.64
N PRO A 16 6.53 5.13 -1.33
CA PRO A 16 6.19 3.86 -0.67
C PRO A 16 4.69 3.74 -0.33
N CYS A 17 4.27 2.58 0.20
CA CYS A 17 2.95 2.44 0.82
C CYS A 17 2.95 3.19 2.15
N ASN A 18 2.44 4.43 2.15
CA ASN A 18 2.42 5.28 3.34
C ASN A 18 1.50 4.72 4.43
N VAL A 19 1.91 4.87 5.69
CA VAL A 19 1.13 4.53 6.88
C VAL A 19 1.10 5.77 7.79
N VAL A 20 -0.07 6.11 8.31
CA VAL A 20 -0.27 7.22 9.23
C VAL A 20 -0.64 6.66 10.60
N VAL A 21 0.07 7.11 11.63
CA VAL A 21 -0.23 6.80 13.03
C VAL A 21 -0.50 8.12 13.75
N ARG A 22 -1.65 8.24 14.39
CA ARG A 22 -2.00 9.44 15.17
C ARG A 22 -2.67 9.10 16.49
N ASP A 23 -2.40 9.90 17.49
CA ASP A 23 -3.19 9.92 18.73
C ASP A 23 -4.38 10.87 18.54
N THR A 24 -5.57 10.39 18.86
CA THR A 24 -6.83 11.15 18.77
C THR A 24 -7.31 11.69 20.13
N GLY A 25 -6.56 11.44 21.20
CA GLY A 25 -6.98 11.69 22.59
C GLY A 25 -8.00 10.66 23.12
N ARG A 26 -8.54 9.81 22.25
CA ARG A 26 -9.41 8.66 22.59
C ARG A 26 -8.75 7.31 22.28
N GLY A 27 -7.51 7.33 21.81
CA GLY A 27 -6.77 6.16 21.35
C GLY A 27 -5.91 6.46 20.13
N ILE A 28 -5.08 5.48 19.77
CA ILE A 28 -4.23 5.52 18.59
C ILE A 28 -5.03 5.03 17.38
N VAL A 29 -4.96 5.76 16.28
CA VAL A 29 -5.49 5.36 14.98
C VAL A 29 -4.32 5.09 14.04
N VAL A 30 -4.33 3.92 13.41
CA VAL A 30 -3.37 3.49 12.39
C VAL A 30 -4.11 3.30 11.08
N GLU A 31 -3.64 3.98 10.03
CA GLU A 31 -4.22 3.91 8.69
C GLU A 31 -3.12 3.62 7.67
N ALA A 32 -3.38 2.75 6.71
CA ALA A 32 -2.47 2.47 5.61
C ALA A 32 -3.09 2.92 4.28
N MET A 33 -2.25 3.44 3.39
CA MET A 33 -2.64 3.69 2.00
C MET A 33 -3.04 2.38 1.32
N ASP A 34 -4.16 2.37 0.60
CA ASP A 34 -4.54 1.24 -0.25
C ASP A 34 -3.65 1.21 -1.51
N PRO A 35 -2.76 0.22 -1.65
CA PRO A 35 -1.87 0.12 -2.80
C PRO A 35 -2.63 -0.18 -4.09
N VAL A 36 -3.79 -0.85 -4.05
CA VAL A 36 -4.60 -1.13 -5.26
C VAL A 36 -5.18 0.18 -5.79
N ALA A 37 -5.75 1.01 -4.92
CA ALA A 37 -6.24 2.32 -5.30
C ALA A 37 -5.11 3.21 -5.83
N ALA A 38 -3.99 3.31 -5.10
CA ALA A 38 -2.86 4.15 -5.50
C ALA A 38 -2.26 3.71 -6.85
N MET A 39 -1.93 2.43 -7.00
CA MET A 39 -1.23 1.91 -8.18
C MET A 39 -2.12 1.74 -9.42
N SER A 40 -3.45 1.85 -9.28
CA SER A 40 -4.39 1.81 -10.41
C SER A 40 -4.12 2.88 -11.48
N ILE A 41 -3.46 3.98 -11.09
CA ILE A 41 -3.06 5.08 -11.97
C ILE A 41 -2.14 4.61 -13.10
N VAL A 42 -1.28 3.62 -12.84
CA VAL A 42 -0.26 3.12 -13.79
C VAL A 42 -0.87 2.23 -14.86
N GLN A 43 -2.07 1.68 -14.65
CA GLN A 43 -2.78 0.79 -15.58
C GLN A 43 -1.93 -0.39 -16.11
N ASP A 44 -1.05 -0.94 -15.26
CA ASP A 44 -0.18 -2.06 -15.59
C ASP A 44 -0.65 -3.34 -14.86
N PRO A 45 -0.94 -4.46 -15.58
CA PRO A 45 -1.43 -5.69 -14.98
C PRO A 45 -0.47 -6.32 -13.96
N GLU A 46 0.84 -6.25 -14.20
CA GLU A 46 1.84 -6.83 -13.31
C GLU A 46 1.97 -5.99 -12.03
N VAL A 47 1.89 -4.66 -12.17
CA VAL A 47 1.78 -3.75 -11.03
C VAL A 47 0.50 -4.00 -10.23
N ALA A 48 -0.63 -4.26 -10.90
CA ALA A 48 -1.91 -4.54 -10.23
C ALA A 48 -1.83 -5.80 -9.36
N GLU A 49 -1.15 -6.86 -9.82
CA GLU A 49 -0.93 -8.07 -9.02
C GLU A 49 -0.01 -7.81 -7.82
N VAL A 50 1.04 -7.00 -7.98
CA VAL A 50 1.88 -6.59 -6.84
C VAL A 50 1.09 -5.75 -5.84
N ALA A 51 0.20 -4.88 -6.31
CA ALA A 51 -0.65 -4.05 -5.47
C ALA A 51 -1.62 -4.90 -4.62
N LYS A 52 -2.24 -5.94 -5.21
CA LYS A 52 -3.10 -6.88 -4.47
C LYS A 52 -2.32 -7.58 -3.34
N GLN A 53 -1.13 -8.10 -3.64
CA GLN A 53 -0.28 -8.75 -2.65
C GLN A 53 0.16 -7.78 -1.54
N ALA A 54 0.42 -6.52 -1.87
CA ALA A 54 0.74 -5.50 -0.89
C ALA A 54 -0.46 -5.19 0.01
N ARG A 55 -1.67 -5.12 -0.55
CA ARG A 55 -2.90 -4.90 0.22
C ARG A 55 -3.15 -6.01 1.22
N GLU A 56 -3.08 -7.27 0.80
CA GLU A 56 -3.25 -8.43 1.70
C GLU A 56 -2.28 -8.39 2.89
N LYS A 57 -1.02 -7.98 2.66
CA LYS A 57 -0.03 -7.85 3.72
C LYS A 57 -0.31 -6.68 4.66
N LEU A 58 -0.76 -5.55 4.13
CA LEU A 58 -1.13 -4.38 4.94
C LEU A 58 -2.38 -4.68 5.78
N GLU A 59 -3.39 -5.33 5.21
CA GLU A 59 -4.59 -5.79 5.93
C GLU A 59 -4.22 -6.74 7.06
N ALA A 60 -3.36 -7.73 6.80
CA ALA A 60 -2.87 -8.64 7.84
C ALA A 60 -2.09 -7.92 8.94
N ALA A 61 -1.27 -6.91 8.59
CA ALA A 61 -0.54 -6.11 9.57
C ALA A 61 -1.47 -5.24 10.42
N LEU A 62 -2.51 -4.64 9.83
CA LEU A 62 -3.52 -3.87 10.55
C LEU A 62 -4.36 -4.75 11.47
N ALA A 63 -4.79 -5.93 11.02
CA ALA A 63 -5.52 -6.90 11.83
C ALA A 63 -4.72 -7.40 13.05
N ALA A 64 -3.39 -7.42 12.95
CA ALA A 64 -2.52 -7.79 14.08
C ALA A 64 -2.38 -6.68 15.15
N LEU A 65 -2.97 -5.50 14.93
CA LEU A 65 -2.99 -4.40 15.91
C LEU A 65 -4.26 -4.41 16.77
N GLU A 66 -5.22 -5.28 16.47
CA GLU A 66 -6.42 -5.55 17.27
C GLU A 66 -6.10 -6.47 18.46
#